data_AF-Q9DFF1-F1
#
_entry.id   AF-Q9DFF1-F1
#
_cell.length_a   1.000
_cell.length_b   1.000
_cell.length_c   1.000
_cell.angle_alpha   90.00
_cell.angle_beta   90.00
_cell.angle_gamma   90.00
#
_symmetry.space_group_name_H-M   'P 1'
#
loop_
_entity.id
_entity.type
_entity.pdbx_description
1 polymer ?
#
loop_
_entity_poly.entity_id
_entity_poly.type
_entity_poly.pdbx_seq_one_letter_code
_entity_poly.pdbx_strand_id
1 'polypeptide(L)'
;NGHTFFFKGDHLWNGFKGPAQVSSAFFKELDNYHHLGHVDAAFRMHNKEKPEKHDHIYFFLDDKVFSYYNHSLEEGYPKDIQLDFPGVPSHVDAAVECPKGECNSDSVLFFKGEEV
;
A
#
# COMPACT_ATOMS: atom_id res chain seq x y z
N ASN A 1 -10.82 -12.99 2.64
CA ASN A 1 -11.31 -12.89 1.26
C ASN A 1 -10.47 -11.89 0.50
N GLY A 2 -9.85 -12.28 -0.62
CA GLY A 2 -9.06 -11.36 -1.42
C GLY A 2 -9.97 -10.43 -2.21
N HIS A 3 -9.92 -9.14 -1.92
CA HIS A 3 -10.54 -8.09 -2.71
C HIS A 3 -9.44 -7.35 -3.47
N THR A 4 -9.54 -7.31 -4.79
CA THR A 4 -8.60 -6.55 -5.63
C THR A 4 -9.06 -5.11 -5.73
N PHE A 5 -8.19 -4.16 -5.44
CA PHE A 5 -8.44 -2.74 -5.64
C PHE A 5 -7.56 -2.21 -6.78
N PHE A 6 -8.14 -1.40 -7.64
CA PHE A 6 -7.41 -0.66 -8.69
C PHE A 6 -7.51 0.83 -8.37
N PHE A 7 -6.40 1.57 -8.41
CA PHE A 7 -6.35 2.99 -8.05
C PHE A 7 -6.04 3.86 -9.26
N LYS A 8 -6.66 5.06 -9.33
CA LYS A 8 -6.30 6.10 -10.28
C LYS A 8 -6.70 7.46 -9.73
N GLY A 9 -5.73 8.33 -9.47
CA GLY A 9 -5.96 9.61 -8.79
C GLY A 9 -6.63 9.40 -7.43
N ASP A 10 -7.71 10.13 -7.17
CA ASP A 10 -8.53 10.06 -5.96
C ASP A 10 -9.62 8.96 -6.02
N HIS A 11 -9.63 8.12 -7.06
CA HIS A 11 -10.62 7.07 -7.26
C HIS A 11 -10.04 5.67 -7.16
N LEU A 12 -10.90 4.70 -6.84
CA LEU A 12 -10.61 3.28 -6.91
C LEU A 12 -11.77 2.46 -7.50
N TRP A 13 -11.44 1.28 -8.02
CA TRP A 13 -12.38 0.21 -8.36
C TRP A 13 -12.21 -0.94 -7.38
N ASN A 14 -13.31 -1.37 -6.74
CA ASN A 14 -13.33 -2.53 -5.86
C ASN A 14 -13.74 -3.77 -6.67
N GLY A 15 -12.75 -4.53 -7.13
CA GLY A 15 -12.90 -5.69 -7.99
C GLY A 15 -12.82 -5.35 -9.48
N PHE A 16 -13.03 -6.36 -10.31
CA PHE A 16 -12.84 -6.30 -11.76
C PHE A 16 -14.03 -5.68 -12.53
N LYS A 17 -15.09 -5.25 -11.82
CA LYS A 17 -16.33 -4.73 -12.42
C LYS A 17 -16.89 -3.62 -11.54
N GLY A 18 -17.70 -2.75 -12.14
CA GLY A 18 -18.40 -1.66 -11.44
C GLY A 18 -17.77 -0.29 -11.71
N PRO A 19 -18.41 0.78 -11.20
CA PRO A 19 -17.92 2.14 -11.37
C PRO A 19 -16.73 2.42 -10.45
N ALA A 20 -15.94 3.43 -10.84
CA ALA A 20 -14.97 4.05 -9.96
C ALA A 20 -15.69 4.72 -8.78
N GLN A 21 -15.09 4.68 -7.60
CA GLN A 21 -15.59 5.30 -6.38
C GLN A 21 -14.46 6.11 -5.74
N VAL A 22 -14.79 7.15 -4.99
CA VAL A 22 -13.77 7.93 -4.26
C VAL A 22 -13.06 7.02 -3.26
N SER A 23 -11.74 7.06 -3.25
CA SER A 23 -10.91 6.13 -2.46
C SER A 23 -11.17 6.25 -0.96
N SER A 24 -11.48 7.46 -0.47
CA SER A 24 -11.80 7.71 0.94
C SER A 24 -13.09 7.04 1.43
N ALA A 25 -13.95 6.54 0.54
CA ALA A 25 -15.09 5.71 0.90
C ALA A 25 -14.67 4.33 1.44
N PHE A 26 -13.46 3.86 1.10
CA PHE A 26 -12.93 2.55 1.53
C PHE A 26 -11.73 2.68 2.46
N PHE A 27 -10.92 3.73 2.31
CA PHE A 27 -9.73 3.97 3.11
C PHE A 27 -9.88 5.34 3.74
N LYS A 28 -10.42 5.34 4.97
CA LYS A 28 -10.68 6.57 5.70
C LYS A 28 -9.41 7.40 5.83
N GLU A 29 -9.56 8.71 5.87
CA GLU A 29 -8.47 9.67 6.13
C GLU A 29 -7.42 9.76 5.02
N LEU A 30 -7.52 8.96 3.94
CA LEU A 30 -6.66 9.08 2.77
C LEU A 30 -6.85 10.44 2.08
N ASP A 31 -8.09 10.96 2.13
CA ASP A 31 -8.46 12.29 1.64
C ASP A 31 -7.84 13.43 2.45
N ASN A 32 -7.59 13.28 3.75
CA ASN A 32 -6.93 14.33 4.54
C ASN A 32 -5.54 14.73 3.97
N TYR A 33 -4.96 13.90 3.11
CA TYR A 33 -3.70 14.12 2.42
C TYR A 33 -3.88 14.42 0.93
N HIS A 34 -4.96 15.10 0.53
CA HIS A 34 -5.31 15.46 -0.86
C HIS A 34 -4.18 16.04 -1.73
N HIS A 35 -3.17 16.66 -1.13
CA HIS A 35 -1.99 17.16 -1.85
C HIS A 35 -1.17 16.03 -2.49
N LEU A 36 -1.26 14.82 -1.93
CA LEU A 36 -0.62 13.61 -2.42
C LEU A 36 -1.50 12.80 -3.37
N GLY A 37 -2.65 13.35 -3.84
CA GLY A 37 -3.86 12.75 -4.44
C GLY A 37 -3.79 11.60 -5.48
N HIS A 38 -2.89 10.65 -5.32
CA HIS A 38 -2.68 9.44 -6.07
C HIS A 38 -1.93 8.44 -5.19
N VAL A 39 -2.18 7.14 -5.38
CA VAL A 39 -1.36 6.07 -4.79
C VAL A 39 -0.32 5.67 -5.81
N ASP A 40 0.96 5.74 -5.44
CA ASP A 40 2.06 5.35 -6.33
C ASP A 40 2.24 3.84 -6.33
N ALA A 41 2.27 3.25 -5.13
CA ALA A 41 2.38 1.82 -4.94
C ALA A 41 1.52 1.35 -3.78
N ALA A 42 1.12 0.08 -3.82
CA ALA A 42 0.38 -0.56 -2.76
C ALA A 42 0.72 -2.04 -2.66
N PHE A 43 0.81 -2.55 -1.43
CA PHE A 43 0.83 -4.00 -1.20
C PHE A 43 0.08 -4.32 0.08
N ARG A 44 -0.42 -5.56 0.19
CA ARG A 44 -0.91 -6.13 1.45
C ARG A 44 0.20 -6.98 2.02
N MET A 45 0.45 -6.96 3.32
CA MET A 45 1.41 -7.84 3.97
C MET A 45 0.75 -9.17 4.31
N HIS A 46 1.21 -10.27 3.71
CA HIS A 46 0.75 -11.62 4.03
C HIS A 46 1.81 -12.41 4.82
N ASN A 47 1.94 -12.11 6.12
CA ASN A 47 2.82 -12.88 7.00
C ASN A 47 2.00 -13.79 7.94
N LYS A 48 1.93 -15.10 7.68
CA LYS A 48 1.17 -16.03 8.53
C LYS A 48 1.86 -16.39 9.84
N GLU A 49 3.19 -16.24 9.89
CA GLU A 49 3.98 -16.55 11.09
C GLU A 49 3.90 -15.42 12.13
N LYS A 50 3.54 -14.21 11.69
CA LYS A 50 3.36 -13.00 12.52
C LYS A 50 1.97 -12.42 12.32
N PRO A 51 0.93 -12.97 12.99
CA PRO A 51 -0.46 -12.54 12.84
C PRO A 51 -0.69 -11.04 13.07
N GLU A 52 0.12 -10.42 13.93
CA GLU A 52 0.09 -8.99 14.24
C GLU A 52 0.62 -8.09 13.12
N LYS A 53 1.23 -8.67 12.08
CA LYS A 53 1.64 -7.98 10.85
C LYS A 53 0.85 -8.47 9.64
N HIS A 54 -0.06 -9.41 9.84
CA HIS A 54 -0.87 -10.01 8.80
C HIS A 54 -1.99 -9.04 8.37
N ASP A 55 -2.19 -8.89 7.07
CA ASP A 55 -3.31 -8.19 6.47
C ASP A 55 -3.29 -6.66 6.57
N HIS A 56 -2.14 -6.10 6.95
CA HIS A 56 -1.89 -4.66 6.85
C HIS A 56 -1.72 -4.29 5.38
N ILE A 57 -2.42 -3.25 4.94
CA ILE A 57 -2.34 -2.71 3.59
C ILE A 57 -1.48 -1.46 3.66
N TYR A 58 -0.37 -1.46 2.91
CA TYR A 58 0.54 -0.35 2.82
C TYR A 58 0.28 0.42 1.52
N PHE A 59 0.13 1.74 1.62
CA PHE A 59 0.12 2.64 0.48
C PHE A 59 1.34 3.57 0.51
N PHE A 60 1.93 3.79 -0.66
CA PHE A 60 3.05 4.70 -0.86
C PHE A 60 2.57 5.87 -1.69
N LEU A 61 2.73 7.06 -1.15
CA LEU A 61 2.34 8.32 -1.76
C LEU A 61 3.50 9.30 -1.59
N ASP A 62 4.16 9.63 -2.68
CA ASP A 62 5.38 10.44 -2.72
C ASP A 62 6.47 9.90 -1.77
N ASP A 63 6.75 10.61 -0.68
CA ASP A 63 7.77 10.24 0.31
C ASP A 63 7.18 9.57 1.57
N LYS A 64 5.86 9.36 1.59
CA LYS A 64 5.12 8.82 2.73
C LYS A 64 4.66 7.40 2.50
N VAL A 65 4.61 6.67 3.61
CA VAL A 65 3.90 5.40 3.72
C VAL A 65 2.71 5.56 4.65
N PHE A 66 1.62 4.92 4.27
CA PHE A 66 0.40 4.76 5.03
C PHE A 66 0.23 3.28 5.35
N SER A 67 -0.21 2.93 6.55
CA SER A 67 -0.57 1.57 6.89
C SER A 67 -2.01 1.52 7.36
N TYR A 68 -2.78 0.64 6.73
CA TYR A 68 -4.19 0.42 7.00
C TYR A 68 -4.39 -0.99 7.55
N TYR A 69 -5.08 -1.07 8.67
CA TYR A 69 -5.59 -2.34 9.19
C TYR A 69 -7.11 -2.27 9.28
N ASN A 70 -7.79 -3.28 8.73
CA ASN A 70 -9.26 -3.32 8.66
C ASN A 70 -9.87 -2.01 8.13
N HIS A 71 -9.30 -1.48 7.04
CA HIS A 71 -9.72 -0.25 6.36
C HIS A 71 -9.63 1.06 7.19
N SER A 72 -8.93 1.02 8.33
CA SER A 72 -8.66 2.20 9.17
C SER A 72 -7.18 2.52 9.17
N LEU A 73 -6.84 3.81 9.11
CA LEU A 73 -5.46 4.27 9.18
C LEU A 73 -4.90 3.96 10.57
N GLU A 74 -3.73 3.35 10.63
CA GLU A 74 -3.09 3.00 11.90
C GLU A 74 -2.47 4.22 12.59
N GLU A 75 -2.48 4.23 13.92
CA GLU A 75 -1.87 5.30 14.71
C GLU A 75 -0.38 5.44 14.38
N GLY A 76 0.08 6.68 14.18
CA GLY A 76 1.46 6.99 13.79
C GLY A 76 1.71 7.00 12.28
N TYR A 77 0.68 6.80 11.44
CA TYR A 77 0.74 6.99 9.99
C TYR A 77 -0.06 8.24 9.55
N PRO A 78 0.28 8.83 8.39
CA PRO A 78 1.42 8.50 7.53
C PRO A 78 2.75 8.94 8.15
N LYS A 79 3.83 8.32 7.69
CA LYS A 79 5.20 8.67 8.08
C LYS A 79 6.16 8.47 6.92
N ASP A 80 7.40 8.93 7.08
CA ASP A 80 8.41 8.81 6.02
C ASP A 80 8.70 7.33 5.69
N ILE A 81 8.82 7.01 4.41
CA ILE A 81 9.11 5.65 3.92
C ILE A 81 10.34 5.05 4.63
N GLN A 82 11.37 5.86 4.88
CA GLN A 82 12.62 5.41 5.53
C GLN A 82 12.42 4.87 6.96
N LEU A 83 11.34 5.24 7.65
CA LEU A 83 11.10 4.79 9.02
C LEU A 83 10.65 3.33 9.09
N ASP A 84 9.91 2.85 8.09
CA ASP A 84 9.50 1.44 8.00
C ASP A 84 10.33 0.63 7.01
N PHE A 85 10.74 1.25 5.92
CA PHE A 85 11.40 0.62 4.79
C PHE A 85 12.75 1.32 4.54
N PRO A 86 13.72 1.20 5.46
CA PRO A 86 15.02 1.84 5.32
C PRO A 86 15.72 1.37 4.05
N GLY A 87 16.19 2.32 3.25
CA GLY A 87 16.86 2.07 1.97
C GLY A 87 15.93 2.02 0.75
N VAL A 88 14.60 1.97 0.93
CA VAL A 88 13.64 2.09 -0.19
C VAL A 88 13.51 3.56 -0.56
N PRO A 89 13.70 3.98 -1.82
CA PRO A 89 13.60 5.38 -2.20
C PRO A 89 12.16 5.94 -2.07
N SER A 90 11.99 7.26 -2.04
CA SER A 90 10.68 7.89 -2.22
C SER A 90 10.17 7.75 -3.66
N HIS A 91 8.90 8.03 -3.93
CA HIS A 91 8.27 7.96 -5.25
C HIS A 91 8.54 6.61 -5.94
N VAL A 92 8.15 5.51 -5.28
CA VAL A 92 8.23 4.16 -5.86
C VAL A 92 7.10 3.95 -6.85
N ASP A 93 7.36 3.28 -7.96
CA ASP A 93 6.36 3.08 -9.02
C ASP A 93 5.43 1.88 -8.75
N ALA A 94 5.92 0.89 -8.01
CA ALA A 94 5.14 -0.28 -7.60
C ALA A 94 5.75 -0.96 -6.38
N ALA A 95 4.93 -1.74 -5.69
CA ALA A 95 5.34 -2.62 -4.60
C ALA A 95 4.53 -3.91 -4.67
N VAL A 96 5.15 -5.05 -4.36
CA VAL A 96 4.45 -6.34 -4.32
C VAL A 96 4.98 -7.20 -3.18
N GLU A 97 4.08 -7.82 -2.43
CA GLU A 97 4.46 -8.85 -1.48
C GLU A 97 5.03 -10.07 -2.20
N CYS A 98 6.11 -10.64 -1.65
CA CYS A 98 6.71 -11.86 -2.16
C CYS A 98 6.87 -12.85 -1.00
N PRO A 99 5.89 -13.73 -0.79
CA PRO A 99 5.90 -14.67 0.32
C PRO A 99 7.00 -15.73 0.14
N LYS A 100 7.45 -16.30 1.26
CA LYS A 100 8.39 -17.42 1.27
C LYS A 100 7.84 -18.59 0.47
N GLY A 101 8.63 -19.08 -0.48
CA GLY A 101 8.24 -20.11 -1.44
C GLY A 101 8.12 -19.57 -2.86
N GLU A 102 7.73 -18.30 -3.02
CA GLU A 102 7.92 -17.54 -4.27
C GLU A 102 9.25 -16.78 -4.22
N CYS A 103 9.57 -16.19 -3.07
CA CYS A 103 10.88 -15.65 -2.73
C CYS A 103 11.61 -16.53 -1.69
N ASN A 104 12.89 -16.25 -1.48
CA ASN A 104 13.75 -16.93 -0.48
C ASN A 104 13.25 -16.72 0.97
N SER A 105 12.58 -15.60 1.22
CA SER A 105 11.98 -15.19 2.50
C SER A 105 10.73 -14.36 2.24
N ASP A 106 9.85 -14.23 3.25
CA ASP A 106 8.77 -13.25 3.19
C ASP A 106 9.37 -11.85 3.02
N SER A 107 9.12 -11.26 1.86
CA SER A 107 9.76 -10.02 1.42
C SER A 107 8.74 -9.13 0.72
N VAL A 108 9.14 -7.89 0.43
CA VAL A 108 8.41 -6.98 -0.45
C VAL A 108 9.38 -6.51 -1.52
N LEU A 109 8.97 -6.58 -2.77
CA LEU A 109 9.74 -6.03 -3.89
C LEU A 109 9.21 -4.64 -4.19
N PHE A 110 10.12 -3.67 -4.32
CA PHE A 110 9.82 -2.30 -4.70
C PHE A 110 10.41 -2.05 -6.08
N PHE A 111 9.68 -1.30 -6.91
CA PHE A 111 10.09 -0.97 -8.26
C PHE A 111 10.17 0.54 -8.40
N LYS A 112 11.24 1.06 -8.99
CA LYS A 112 11.38 2.48 -9.28
C LYS A 112 12.24 2.70 -10.53
N GLY A 113 11.66 3.33 -11.55
CA GLY A 113 12.27 3.51 -12.85
C GLY A 113 12.62 2.16 -13.50
N GLU A 114 13.75 2.12 -14.19
CA GLU A 114 14.31 0.89 -14.75
C GLU A 114 15.15 0.09 -13.74
N GLU A 115 15.20 0.53 -12.47
CA GLU A 115 15.93 -0.15 -11.41
C GLU A 115 15.01 -1.16 -10.69
N VAL A 116 15.43 -2.43 -10.68
CA VAL A 116 14.83 -3.54 -9.92
C VAL A 116 15.91 -4.19 -9.07
#